data_AF-A0AA42BFN0-F1
#
_entry.id   AF-A0AA42BFN0-F1
#
_cell.length_a   1.000
_cell.length_b   1.000
_cell.length_c   1.000
_cell.angle_alpha   90.00
_cell.angle_beta   90.00
_cell.angle_gamma   90.00
#
_symmetry.space_group_name_H-M   'P 1'
#
loop_
_entity.id
_entity.type
_entity.pdbx_description
1 polymer ?
#
loop_
_entity_poly.entity_id
_entity_poly.type
_entity_poly.pdbx_seq_one_letter_code
_entity_poly.pdbx_strand_id
1 'polypeptide(L)'
;MRTEPPINTSVAEFSQYVRLSTLPTASRFELATLPENNTGIGVPGPTDYVALIAAIKLPASGASLITSQPRFAESTPVPEAFRRAWLSAPEKDALRRASIQGSVAYNIRALATHPTKRALAIPVSAEEWVLYLEYVAP
;
A
#
# COMPACT_ATOMS: atom_id res chain seq x y z
N MET A 1 -1.72 -17.80 -18.73
CA MET A 1 -2.36 -16.79 -17.86
C MET A 1 -1.57 -16.73 -16.57
N ARG A 2 -0.99 -15.58 -16.21
CA ARG A 2 -0.35 -15.40 -14.89
C ARG A 2 -1.49 -15.21 -13.88
N THR A 3 -1.68 -16.15 -12.97
CA THR A 3 -2.66 -16.03 -11.90
C THR A 3 -2.15 -14.95 -10.95
N GLU A 4 -2.82 -13.81 -10.90
CA GLU A 4 -2.54 -12.83 -9.85
C GLU A 4 -2.75 -13.49 -8.48
N PRO A 5 -1.88 -13.25 -7.49
CA PRO A 5 -2.10 -13.73 -6.13
C PRO A 5 -3.52 -13.40 -5.67
N PRO A 6 -4.23 -14.33 -5.01
CA PRO A 6 -5.59 -14.08 -4.58
C PRO A 6 -5.62 -12.91 -3.59
N ILE A 7 -6.59 -12.01 -3.80
CA ILE A 7 -6.85 -10.88 -2.90
C ILE A 7 -7.36 -11.45 -1.58
N ASN A 8 -6.75 -11.03 -0.48
CA ASN A 8 -7.17 -11.37 0.86
C ASN A 8 -8.12 -10.31 1.40
N THR A 9 -9.25 -10.73 1.96
CA THR A 9 -10.27 -9.84 2.53
C THR A 9 -10.37 -9.91 4.06
N SER A 10 -9.56 -10.76 4.70
CA SER A 10 -9.57 -10.98 6.14
C SER A 10 -8.94 -9.80 6.90
N VAL A 11 -9.77 -9.09 7.67
CA VAL A 11 -9.32 -8.00 8.55
C VAL A 11 -8.32 -8.51 9.60
N ALA A 12 -8.53 -9.72 10.12
CA ALA A 12 -7.64 -10.32 11.10
C ALA A 12 -6.24 -10.57 10.51
N GLU A 13 -6.15 -11.08 9.29
CA GLU A 13 -4.86 -11.28 8.63
C GLU A 13 -4.21 -9.96 8.22
N PHE A 14 -5.00 -8.97 7.82
CA PHE A 14 -4.49 -7.62 7.54
C PHE A 14 -3.76 -7.00 8.75
N SER A 15 -4.26 -7.25 9.97
CA SER A 15 -3.65 -6.73 11.21
C SER A 15 -2.23 -7.25 11.48
N GLN A 16 -1.82 -8.32 10.79
CA GLN A 16 -0.45 -8.84 10.84
C GLN A 16 0.55 -7.95 10.12
N TYR A 17 0.11 -6.98 9.29
CA TYR A 17 0.97 -6.09 8.51
C TYR A 17 0.98 -4.65 9.00
N VAL A 18 -0.14 -4.17 9.57
CA VAL A 18 -0.31 -2.78 10.02
C VAL A 18 -1.01 -2.76 11.38
N ARG A 19 -0.40 -2.09 12.35
CA ARG A 19 -0.96 -1.85 13.68
C ARG A 19 -1.85 -0.60 13.65
N LEU A 20 -3.15 -0.81 13.82
CA LEU A 20 -4.14 0.26 13.93
C LEU A 20 -4.76 0.26 15.34
N SER A 21 -5.20 1.42 15.82
CA SER A 21 -5.91 1.54 17.10
C SER A 21 -7.30 0.91 17.07
N THR A 22 -7.92 0.91 15.88
CA THR A 22 -9.21 0.29 15.60
C THR A 22 -9.06 -0.61 14.39
N LEU A 23 -9.64 -1.80 14.44
CA LEU A 23 -9.65 -2.69 13.28
C LEU A 23 -10.50 -2.09 12.15
N PRO A 24 -10.06 -2.22 10.88
CA PRO A 24 -10.88 -1.87 9.73
C PRO A 24 -12.22 -2.63 9.73
N THR A 25 -13.29 -1.99 9.27
CA THR A 25 -14.58 -2.65 9.03
C THR A 25 -14.55 -3.50 7.76
N ALA A 26 -13.63 -3.20 6.84
CA ALA A 26 -13.34 -4.01 5.67
C ALA A 26 -11.87 -3.86 5.26
N SER A 27 -11.30 -4.92 4.68
CA SER A 27 -9.98 -4.90 4.07
C SER A 27 -10.00 -5.68 2.76
N ARG A 28 -9.20 -5.24 1.79
CA ARG A 28 -8.82 -5.99 0.59
C ARG A 28 -7.34 -5.76 0.40
N PHE A 29 -6.52 -6.80 0.42
CA PHE A 29 -5.07 -6.64 0.32
C PHE A 29 -4.39 -7.80 -0.39
N GLU A 30 -3.18 -7.53 -0.84
CA GLU A 30 -2.33 -8.47 -1.55
C GLU A 30 -0.87 -8.19 -1.17
N LEU A 31 -0.08 -9.24 -0.95
CA LEU A 31 1.38 -9.14 -0.96
C LEU A 31 1.85 -9.42 -2.39
N ALA A 32 2.22 -8.36 -3.10
CA ALA A 32 2.63 -8.43 -4.49
C ALA A 32 4.15 -8.49 -4.62
N THR A 33 4.58 -9.38 -5.50
CA THR A 33 5.98 -9.66 -5.83
C THR A 33 6.23 -9.33 -7.30
N LEU A 34 7.17 -8.43 -7.59
CA LEU A 34 7.56 -8.09 -8.96
C LEU A 34 9.04 -8.44 -9.19
N PRO A 35 9.40 -8.97 -10.38
CA PRO A 35 10.80 -9.01 -10.80
C PRO A 35 11.30 -7.57 -11.01
N GLU A 36 12.60 -7.34 -10.85
CA GLU A 36 13.23 -6.11 -11.35
C GLU A 36 12.92 -5.97 -12.84
N ASN A 37 12.35 -4.84 -13.26
CA ASN A 37 12.17 -4.53 -14.67
C ASN A 37 13.54 -4.21 -15.28
N ASN A 38 14.36 -5.22 -15.51
CA ASN A 38 15.50 -5.09 -16.42
C ASN A 38 14.95 -5.06 -17.84
N THR A 39 14.86 -3.85 -18.39
CA THR A 39 14.54 -3.61 -19.79
C THR A 39 15.56 -4.31 -20.68
N GLY A 40 15.18 -5.49 -21.20
CA GLY A 40 15.85 -6.15 -22.33
C GLY A 40 16.78 -7.29 -21.93
N ILE A 41 16.40 -8.50 -22.33
CA ILE A 41 17.28 -9.67 -22.45
C ILE A 41 17.93 -10.13 -21.13
N GLY A 42 17.13 -10.61 -20.19
CA GLY A 42 17.69 -11.20 -18.97
C GLY A 42 16.70 -12.14 -18.31
N VAL A 43 17.18 -13.33 -17.96
CA VAL A 43 16.47 -14.36 -17.18
C VAL A 43 15.71 -13.69 -16.02
N PRO A 44 14.45 -14.09 -15.72
CA PRO A 44 13.74 -13.58 -14.55
C PRO A 44 14.61 -13.79 -13.30
N GLY A 45 15.13 -12.70 -12.74
CA GLY A 45 15.81 -12.71 -11.45
C GLY A 45 14.84 -13.07 -10.33
N PRO A 46 15.36 -13.42 -9.14
CA PRO A 46 14.54 -13.53 -7.93
C PRO A 46 13.72 -12.25 -7.73
N THR A 47 12.58 -12.33 -7.06
CA THR A 47 11.71 -11.18 -6.82
C THR A 47 12.44 -10.06 -6.05
N ASP A 48 12.87 -9.01 -6.75
CA ASP A 48 13.57 -7.87 -6.14
C ASP A 48 12.62 -6.82 -5.55
N TYR A 49 11.32 -6.92 -5.82
CA TYR A 49 10.32 -6.02 -5.25
C TYR A 49 9.22 -6.77 -4.53
N VAL A 50 9.05 -6.48 -3.24
CA VAL A 50 7.98 -7.04 -2.40
C VAL A 50 7.24 -5.90 -1.71
N ALA A 51 5.94 -5.78 -1.98
CA ALA A 51 5.10 -4.77 -1.37
C ALA A 51 3.69 -5.30 -1.02
N LEU A 52 3.15 -4.83 0.10
CA LEU A 52 1.73 -4.96 0.42
C LEU A 52 0.97 -3.79 -0.18
N ILE A 53 -0.15 -4.09 -0.84
CA ILE A 53 -1.13 -3.11 -1.30
C ILE A 53 -2.45 -3.45 -0.64
N ALA A 54 -3.06 -2.47 0.01
CA ALA A 54 -4.31 -2.68 0.72
C ALA A 54 -5.28 -1.52 0.48
N ALA A 55 -6.56 -1.85 0.35
CA ALA A 55 -7.67 -0.92 0.47
C ALA A 55 -8.47 -1.28 1.72
N ILE A 56 -8.69 -0.31 2.61
CA ILE A 56 -9.36 -0.53 3.89
C ILE A 56 -10.49 0.47 4.10
N LYS A 57 -11.49 0.04 4.89
CA LYS A 57 -12.51 0.92 5.46
C LYS A 57 -12.27 1.06 6.95
N LEU A 58 -12.09 2.29 7.40
CA LEU A 58 -11.76 2.61 8.77
C LEU A 58 -12.70 3.73 9.23
N PRO A 59 -13.45 3.57 10.34
CA PRO A 59 -14.27 4.65 10.86
C PRO A 59 -13.41 5.85 11.19
N ALA A 60 -13.98 7.06 11.15
CA ALA A 60 -13.24 8.31 11.39
C ALA A 60 -12.46 8.30 12.72
N SER A 61 -13.01 7.69 13.77
CA SER A 61 -12.34 7.52 15.06
C SER A 61 -11.06 6.66 14.97
N GLY A 62 -11.07 5.64 14.10
CA GLY A 62 -9.94 4.75 13.84
C GLY A 62 -8.83 5.40 12.99
N ALA A 63 -9.15 6.39 12.17
CA ALA A 63 -8.17 7.07 11.30
C ALA A 63 -7.19 7.98 12.05
N SER A 64 -7.50 8.35 13.30
CA SER A 64 -6.69 9.24 14.14
C SER A 64 -5.22 8.80 14.25
N LEU A 65 -4.95 7.50 14.37
CA LEU A 65 -3.58 7.00 14.47
C LEU A 65 -2.81 7.23 13.16
N ILE A 66 -3.44 7.02 12.00
CA ILE A 66 -2.86 7.28 10.68
C ILE A 66 -2.61 8.78 10.51
N THR A 67 -3.60 9.62 10.84
CA THR A 67 -3.49 11.07 10.60
C THR A 67 -2.54 11.78 11.55
N SER A 68 -2.22 11.16 12.69
CA SER A 68 -1.17 11.61 13.62
C SER A 68 0.25 11.34 13.11
N GLN A 69 0.42 10.51 12.08
CA GLN A 69 1.73 10.23 11.51
C GLN A 69 2.25 11.43 10.68
N PRO A 70 3.57 11.56 10.50
CA PRO A 70 4.15 12.58 9.64
C PRO A 70 3.60 12.51 8.21
N ARG A 71 3.54 13.66 7.52
CA ARG A 71 3.22 13.69 6.09
C ARG A 71 4.27 12.93 5.29
N PHE A 72 3.81 12.18 4.29
CA PHE A 72 4.71 11.57 3.31
C PHE A 72 5.29 12.68 2.44
N ALA A 73 6.62 12.71 2.31
CA ALA A 73 7.35 13.82 1.67
C ALA A 73 8.33 13.34 0.58
N GLU A 74 8.40 12.04 0.30
CA GLU A 74 9.28 11.51 -0.74
C GLU A 74 8.63 11.71 -2.12
N SER A 75 9.44 12.07 -3.12
CA SER A 75 8.99 12.31 -4.49
C SER A 75 8.92 11.03 -5.33
N THR A 76 9.47 9.92 -4.85
CA THR A 76 9.45 8.65 -5.56
C THR A 76 8.02 8.15 -5.72
N PRO A 77 7.51 7.95 -6.95
CA PRO A 77 6.15 7.45 -7.16
C PRO A 77 5.99 6.00 -6.69
N VAL A 78 4.74 5.59 -6.47
CA VAL A 78 4.41 4.16 -6.35
C VAL A 78 4.49 3.55 -7.76
N PRO A 79 5.22 2.44 -7.95
CA PRO A 79 5.34 1.80 -9.27
C PRO A 79 3.98 1.43 -9.85
N GLU A 80 3.84 1.60 -11.17
CA GLU A 80 2.57 1.36 -11.88
C GLU A 80 2.03 -0.06 -11.70
N ALA A 81 2.91 -1.06 -11.66
CA ALA A 81 2.54 -2.45 -11.48
C ALA A 81 1.82 -2.74 -10.14
N PHE A 82 1.96 -1.87 -9.14
CA PHE A 82 1.24 -1.96 -7.86
C PHE A 82 -0.14 -1.29 -7.89
N ARG A 83 -0.53 -0.65 -9.00
CA ARG A 83 -1.92 -0.21 -9.26
C ARG A 83 -2.77 -1.39 -9.76
N ARG A 84 -2.94 -2.38 -8.88
CA ARG A 84 -3.57 -3.69 -9.17
C ARG A 84 -4.97 -3.55 -9.79
N ALA A 85 -5.36 -4.51 -10.63
CA ALA A 85 -6.61 -4.47 -11.38
C ALA A 85 -7.85 -4.32 -10.47
N TRP A 86 -7.83 -4.98 -9.31
CA TRP A 86 -8.91 -5.01 -8.32
C TRP A 86 -9.11 -3.71 -7.53
N LEU A 87 -8.15 -2.79 -7.59
CA LEU A 87 -8.33 -1.46 -7.03
C LEU A 87 -9.35 -0.69 -7.87
N SER A 88 -10.21 0.06 -7.19
CA SER A 88 -11.15 0.98 -7.82
C SER A 88 -10.40 2.15 -8.49
N ALA A 89 -11.07 2.86 -9.39
CA ALA A 89 -10.46 4.02 -10.04
C ALA A 89 -10.00 5.11 -9.03
N PRO A 90 -10.80 5.47 -7.99
CA PRO A 90 -10.34 6.38 -6.94
C PRO A 90 -9.10 5.89 -6.18
N GLU A 91 -9.02 4.59 -5.89
CA GLU A 91 -7.88 3.99 -5.17
C GLU A 91 -6.59 4.04 -6.01
N LYS A 92 -6.69 3.72 -7.31
CA LYS A 92 -5.55 3.83 -8.26
C LYS A 92 -5.07 5.27 -8.39
N ASP A 93 -6.00 6.21 -8.44
CA ASP A 93 -5.72 7.63 -8.57
C ASP A 93 -5.09 8.21 -7.28
N ALA A 94 -5.53 7.76 -6.11
CA ALA A 94 -4.91 8.07 -4.83
C ALA A 94 -3.43 7.62 -4.78
N LEU A 95 -3.13 6.37 -5.16
CA LEU A 95 -1.75 5.86 -5.24
C LEU A 95 -0.89 6.67 -6.22
N ARG A 96 -1.45 7.00 -7.40
CA ARG A 96 -0.75 7.77 -8.43
C ARG A 96 -0.36 9.17 -7.94
N ARG A 97 -1.22 9.80 -7.13
CA ARG A 97 -0.98 11.16 -6.62
C ARG A 97 -0.15 11.22 -5.35
N ALA A 98 0.04 10.11 -4.63
CA ALA A 98 0.63 10.10 -3.29
C ALA A 98 2.00 10.80 -3.18
N SER A 99 2.81 10.78 -4.24
CA SER A 99 4.15 11.40 -4.28
C SER A 99 4.17 12.77 -4.98
N ILE A 100 3.00 13.30 -5.39
CA ILE A 100 2.86 14.63 -5.97
C ILE A 100 2.79 15.66 -4.85
N GLN A 101 3.54 16.75 -4.97
CA GLN A 101 3.53 17.86 -4.01
C GLN A 101 2.10 18.37 -3.76
N GLY A 102 1.75 18.49 -2.47
CA GLY A 102 0.41 18.93 -2.04
C GLY A 102 -0.62 17.79 -1.87
N SER A 103 -0.28 16.56 -2.24
CA SER A 103 -1.16 15.40 -1.97
C SER A 103 -1.15 15.01 -0.49
N VAL A 104 -2.29 14.52 -0.05
CA VAL A 104 -2.50 14.08 1.33
C VAL A 104 -2.08 12.61 1.41
N ALA A 105 -0.86 12.37 1.89
CA ALA A 105 -0.38 11.02 2.24
C ALA A 105 0.36 11.06 3.58
N TYR A 106 0.31 9.97 4.31
CA TYR A 106 0.89 9.84 5.66
C TYR A 106 1.95 8.75 5.65
N ASN A 107 3.10 9.01 6.25
CA ASN A 107 4.17 8.04 6.41
C ASN A 107 3.83 7.11 7.60
N ILE A 108 3.37 5.91 7.31
CA ILE A 108 2.92 4.93 8.32
C ILE A 108 3.99 3.89 8.65
N ARG A 109 5.28 4.14 8.36
CA ARG A 109 6.35 3.15 8.64
C ARG A 109 6.40 2.72 10.10
N ALA A 110 6.10 3.62 11.03
CA ALA A 110 6.02 3.32 12.46
C ALA A 110 4.84 2.39 12.83
N LEU A 111 3.84 2.29 11.97
CA LEU A 111 2.67 1.42 12.15
C LEU A 111 2.84 0.06 11.47
N ALA A 112 3.83 -0.11 10.60
CA ALA A 112 4.13 -1.39 9.99
C ALA A 112 4.63 -2.40 11.04
N THR A 113 4.16 -3.63 10.96
CA THR A 113 4.58 -4.72 11.87
C THR A 113 5.92 -5.33 11.48
N HIS A 114 6.32 -5.18 10.23
CA HIS A 114 7.57 -5.65 9.66
C HIS A 114 8.40 -4.46 9.16
N PRO A 115 9.74 -4.57 9.11
CA PRO A 115 10.58 -3.52 8.56
C PRO A 115 10.22 -3.18 7.11
N THR A 116 9.85 -1.93 6.85
CA THR A 116 9.55 -1.41 5.51
C THR A 116 10.55 -0.33 5.12
N LYS A 117 10.97 -0.33 3.85
CA LYS A 117 11.71 0.78 3.24
C LYS A 117 10.84 2.03 3.16
N ARG A 118 9.60 1.85 2.71
CA ARG A 118 8.61 2.89 2.53
C ARG A 118 7.23 2.37 2.92
N ALA A 119 6.44 3.18 3.61
CA ALA A 119 5.05 2.82 3.94
C ALA A 119 4.19 4.07 3.99
N LEU A 120 3.08 4.05 3.26
CA LEU A 120 2.17 5.19 3.17
C LEU A 120 0.70 4.78 3.27
N ALA A 121 -0.08 5.65 3.90
CA ALA A 121 -1.54 5.63 3.88
C ALA A 121 -2.06 6.88 3.17
N ILE A 122 -3.03 6.70 2.29
CA ILE A 122 -3.63 7.76 1.48
C ILE A 122 -5.15 7.70 1.69
N PRO A 123 -5.79 8.79 2.12
CA PRO A 123 -7.25 8.85 2.16
C PRO A 123 -7.81 8.89 0.74
N VAL A 124 -8.80 8.04 0.48
CA VAL A 124 -9.64 8.06 -0.72
C VAL A 124 -10.93 8.81 -0.44
N SER A 125 -11.50 8.60 0.75
CA SER A 125 -12.66 9.31 1.28
C SER A 125 -12.52 9.47 2.80
N ALA A 126 -13.59 9.87 3.50
CA ALA A 126 -13.56 10.03 4.97
C ALA A 126 -13.25 8.72 5.71
N GLU A 127 -13.67 7.58 5.16
CA GLU A 127 -13.51 6.26 5.78
C GLU A 127 -12.68 5.29 4.92
N GLU A 128 -12.43 5.61 3.66
CA GLU A 128 -11.71 4.72 2.75
C GLU A 128 -10.26 5.16 2.60
N TRP A 129 -9.35 4.20 2.72
CA TRP A 129 -7.91 4.43 2.67
C TRP A 129 -7.25 3.40 1.77
N VAL A 130 -6.20 3.83 1.07
CA VAL A 130 -5.28 2.92 0.39
C VAL A 130 -3.93 2.98 1.08
N LEU A 131 -3.39 1.80 1.36
CA LEU A 131 -2.09 1.63 1.97
C LEU A 131 -1.15 0.93 1.01
N TYR A 132 0.11 1.35 1.06
CA TYR A 132 1.20 0.77 0.30
C TYR A 132 2.41 0.63 1.22
N LEU A 133 2.87 -0.60 1.45
CA LEU A 133 4.04 -0.90 2.28
C LEU A 133 5.06 -1.66 1.43
N GLU A 134 6.25 -1.12 1.34
CA GLU A 134 7.36 -1.65 0.57
C GLU A 134 8.39 -2.29 1.49
N TYR A 135 8.57 -3.59 1.36
CA TYR A 135 9.52 -4.38 2.17
C TYR A 135 10.86 -4.52 1.47
N VAL A 136 10.82 -4.84 0.18
CA VAL A 136 12.00 -4.99 -0.68
C VAL A 136 11.77 -4.14 -1.93
N ALA A 137 12.80 -3.40 -2.33
CA ALA A 137 12.85 -2.60 -3.56
C ALA A 137 14.34 -2.51 -3.99
N PRO A 138 14.65 -2.28 -5.27
CA PRO A 138 16.01 -2.04 -5.73
C PRO A 138 16.62 -0.75 -5.12
#